data_AF-A0A212I5F4-F1
#
_entry.id   AF-A0A212I5F4-F1
#
_cell.length_a   1.000
_cell.length_b   1.000
_cell.length_c   1.000
_cell.angle_alpha   90.00
_cell.angle_beta   90.00
_cell.angle_gamma   90.00
#
_symmetry.space_group_name_H-M   'P 1'
#
loop_
_entity.id
_entity.type
_entity.pdbx_description
1 polymer ?
#
loop_
_entity_poly.entity_id
_entity_poly.type
_entity_poly.pdbx_seq_one_letter_code
_entity_poly.pdbx_strand_id
1 'polypeptide(L)'
;MKPTYEELERQLEESQREFRAADATIHNLELKLTDMAVQLANAESKCRELAAENAGLKSAAEFSTTPDMWIEQADGMLDYRYCEWYVDVLKAAMETPATDAFLAEVRAQAIRAALDESSDYLDTDCVMDRLDISYEDAELRTSGAIELHDALVAVANQLRKGE
;
A
#
# COMPACT_ATOMS: atom_id res chain seq x y z
N MET A 1 58.60 -16.86 9.28
CA MET A 1 58.42 -16.78 10.74
C MET A 1 57.06 -17.37 11.04
N LYS A 2 56.93 -18.30 12.01
CA LYS A 2 55.60 -18.83 12.38
C LYS A 2 54.85 -17.75 13.19
N PRO A 3 53.53 -17.57 13.00
CA PRO A 3 52.76 -16.64 13.80
C PRO A 3 52.88 -16.98 15.28
N THR A 4 52.95 -15.95 16.11
CA THR A 4 52.95 -16.11 17.58
C THR A 4 51.55 -16.49 18.05
N TYR A 5 51.47 -17.01 19.27
CA TYR A 5 50.19 -17.41 19.87
C TYR A 5 49.21 -16.23 19.98
N GLU A 6 49.69 -15.05 20.40
CA GLU A 6 48.89 -13.81 20.48
C GLU A 6 48.34 -13.39 19.11
N GLU A 7 49.11 -13.60 18.03
CA GLU A 7 48.68 -13.23 16.67
C GLU A 7 47.59 -14.18 16.15
N LEU A 8 47.63 -15.46 16.55
CA LEU A 8 46.56 -16.42 16.27
C LEU A 8 45.28 -16.11 17.06
N GLU A 9 45.39 -15.68 18.32
CA GLU A 9 44.22 -15.26 19.12
C GLU A 9 43.54 -14.02 18.51
N ARG A 10 44.32 -13.00 18.12
CA ARG A 10 43.78 -11.82 17.44
C ARG A 10 43.06 -12.18 16.14
N GLN A 11 43.66 -13.06 15.32
CA GLN A 11 43.04 -13.52 14.07
C GLN A 11 41.75 -14.31 14.32
N LEU A 12 41.70 -15.11 15.39
CA LEU A 12 40.50 -15.85 15.77
C LEU A 12 39.38 -14.90 16.21
N GLU A 13 39.68 -13.89 17.03
CA GLU A 13 38.71 -12.89 17.47
C GLU A 13 38.15 -12.06 16.30
N GLU A 14 39.03 -11.65 15.38
CA GLU A 14 38.65 -10.92 14.17
C GLU A 14 37.73 -11.77 13.29
N SER A 15 38.11 -13.04 13.03
CA SER A 15 37.28 -13.98 12.29
C SER A 15 35.91 -14.20 12.94
N GLN A 16 35.86 -14.38 14.28
CA GLN A 16 34.59 -14.51 15.01
C GLN A 16 33.72 -13.23 14.93
N ARG A 17 34.35 -12.05 14.90
CA ARG A 17 33.63 -10.79 14.72
C ARG A 17 33.05 -10.69 13.32
N GLU A 18 33.82 -11.05 12.30
CA GLU A 18 33.37 -11.07 10.91
C GLU A 18 32.22 -12.07 10.70
N PHE A 19 32.31 -13.27 11.27
CA PHE A 19 31.21 -14.24 11.23
C PHE A 19 29.94 -13.69 11.87
N ARG A 20 30.03 -13.07 13.06
CA ARG A 20 28.86 -12.43 13.70
C ARG A 20 28.27 -11.31 12.85
N ALA A 21 29.10 -10.51 12.18
CA ALA A 21 28.64 -9.46 11.27
C ALA A 21 27.98 -10.04 10.01
N ALA A 22 28.52 -11.13 9.47
CA ALA A 22 27.95 -11.84 8.34
C ALA A 22 26.59 -12.46 8.71
N ASP A 23 26.48 -13.13 9.86
CA ASP A 23 25.23 -13.71 10.35
C ASP A 23 24.14 -12.65 10.54
N ALA A 24 24.49 -11.50 11.13
CA ALA A 24 23.56 -10.38 11.26
C ALA A 24 23.12 -9.85 9.89
N THR A 25 24.02 -9.80 8.91
CA THR A 25 23.70 -9.35 7.55
C THR A 25 22.80 -10.35 6.83
N ILE A 26 23.10 -11.65 6.94
CA ILE A 26 22.27 -12.73 6.38
C ILE A 26 20.87 -12.67 6.96
N HIS A 27 20.75 -12.57 8.29
CA HIS A 27 19.46 -12.46 8.95
C HIS A 27 18.65 -11.24 8.47
N ASN A 28 19.29 -10.08 8.34
CA ASN A 28 18.64 -8.87 7.81
C ASN A 28 18.18 -9.05 6.35
N LEU A 29 18.95 -9.75 5.53
CA LEU A 29 18.57 -10.04 4.14
C LEU A 29 17.42 -11.05 4.08
N GLU A 30 17.42 -12.08 4.92
CA GLU A 30 16.31 -13.03 5.05
C GLU A 30 15.02 -12.31 5.42
N LEU A 31 15.06 -11.40 6.40
CA LEU A 31 13.90 -10.58 6.79
C LEU A 31 13.39 -9.75 5.61
N LYS A 32 14.26 -9.07 4.87
CA LYS A 32 13.88 -8.30 3.67
C LYS A 32 13.26 -9.19 2.59
N LEU A 33 13.83 -10.38 2.35
CA LEU A 33 13.28 -11.33 1.38
C LEU A 33 11.88 -11.81 1.79
N THR A 34 11.67 -12.08 3.08
CA THR A 34 10.34 -12.48 3.58
C THR A 34 9.31 -11.35 3.44
N ASP A 35 9.69 -10.11 3.74
CA ASP A 35 8.79 -8.95 3.58
C ASP A 35 8.43 -8.72 2.11
N MET A 36 9.41 -8.76 1.20
CA MET A 36 9.18 -8.64 -0.23
C MET A 36 8.27 -9.76 -0.78
N ALA A 37 8.43 -10.99 -0.30
CA ALA A 37 7.58 -12.11 -0.72
C ALA A 37 6.11 -11.90 -0.29
N VAL A 38 5.88 -11.39 0.92
CA VAL A 38 4.54 -11.04 1.41
C VAL A 38 3.93 -9.91 0.60
N GLN A 39 4.70 -8.86 0.30
CA GLN A 39 4.24 -7.74 -0.53
C GLN A 39 3.85 -8.20 -1.94
N LEU A 40 4.66 -9.07 -2.56
CA LEU A 40 4.38 -9.62 -3.88
C LEU A 40 3.09 -10.44 -3.89
N ALA A 41 2.91 -11.35 -2.92
CA ALA A 41 1.69 -12.15 -2.81
C ALA A 41 0.43 -11.28 -2.63
N ASN A 42 0.52 -10.21 -1.84
CA ASN A 42 -0.57 -9.25 -1.64
C ASN A 42 -0.89 -8.49 -2.94
N ALA A 43 0.13 -8.04 -3.67
CA ALA A 43 -0.05 -7.35 -4.95
C ALA A 43 -0.69 -8.27 -6.00
N GLU A 44 -0.22 -9.52 -6.11
CA GLU A 44 -0.80 -10.52 -7.01
C GLU A 44 -2.26 -10.80 -6.69
N SER A 45 -2.64 -10.88 -5.40
CA SER A 45 -4.04 -11.05 -5.00
C SER A 45 -4.91 -9.89 -5.48
N LYS A 46 -4.50 -8.65 -5.19
CA LYS A 46 -5.20 -7.43 -5.62
C LYS A 46 -5.33 -7.36 -7.14
N CYS A 47 -4.28 -7.71 -7.88
CA CYS A 47 -4.32 -7.76 -9.34
C CYS A 47 -5.32 -8.79 -9.87
N ARG A 48 -5.43 -9.97 -9.24
CA ARG A 48 -6.43 -10.97 -9.63
C ARG A 48 -7.87 -10.48 -9.40
N GLU A 49 -8.12 -9.82 -8.27
CA GLU A 49 -9.44 -9.26 -7.95
C GLU A 49 -9.83 -8.16 -8.95
N LEU A 50 -8.94 -7.21 -9.22
CA LEU A 50 -9.17 -6.17 -10.24
C LEU A 50 -9.34 -6.75 -11.65
N ALA A 51 -8.59 -7.80 -12.00
CA ALA A 51 -8.75 -8.47 -13.29
C ALA A 51 -10.11 -9.16 -13.42
N ALA A 52 -10.61 -9.78 -12.36
CA ALA A 52 -11.93 -10.39 -12.33
C ALA A 52 -13.04 -9.34 -12.48
N GLU A 53 -12.93 -8.22 -11.76
CA GLU A 53 -13.86 -7.09 -11.87
C GLU A 53 -13.87 -6.49 -13.29
N ASN A 54 -12.68 -6.27 -13.87
CA ASN A 54 -12.54 -5.79 -15.25
C ASN A 54 -13.15 -6.75 -16.29
N ALA A 55 -13.03 -8.07 -16.07
CA ALA A 55 -13.68 -9.06 -16.93
C ALA A 55 -15.21 -8.98 -16.84
N GLY A 56 -15.76 -8.73 -15.64
CA GLY A 56 -17.18 -8.47 -15.43
C GLY A 56 -17.67 -7.21 -16.15
N LEU A 57 -16.95 -6.09 -16.00
CA LEU A 57 -17.22 -4.83 -16.69
C LEU A 57 -17.18 -4.99 -18.22
N LYS A 58 -16.16 -5.70 -18.74
CA LYS A 58 -16.05 -5.98 -20.18
C LYS A 58 -17.24 -6.80 -20.68
N SER A 59 -17.63 -7.84 -19.94
CA SER A 59 -18.76 -8.68 -20.30
C SER A 59 -20.06 -7.88 -20.33
N ALA A 60 -20.28 -7.00 -19.34
CA ALA A 60 -21.41 -6.09 -19.29
C ALA A 60 -21.43 -5.08 -20.45
N ALA A 61 -20.26 -4.54 -20.83
CA ALA A 61 -20.14 -3.63 -21.95
C ALA A 61 -20.46 -4.33 -23.28
N GLU A 62 -19.91 -5.52 -23.53
CA GLU A 62 -20.21 -6.33 -24.72
C GLU A 62 -21.70 -6.66 -24.78
N PHE A 63 -22.25 -7.11 -23.66
CA PHE A 63 -23.67 -7.44 -23.52
C PHE A 63 -24.59 -6.24 -23.85
N SER A 64 -24.17 -5.02 -23.52
CA SER A 64 -24.94 -3.80 -23.80
C SER A 64 -25.06 -3.42 -25.28
N THR A 65 -24.23 -4.02 -26.11
CA THR A 65 -24.15 -3.74 -27.55
C THR A 65 -24.67 -4.89 -28.43
N THR A 66 -25.28 -5.91 -27.81
CA THR A 66 -25.70 -7.13 -28.52
C THR A 66 -26.83 -6.82 -29.53
N PRO A 67 -26.81 -7.38 -30.76
CA PRO A 67 -27.79 -7.04 -31.80
C PRO A 67 -29.25 -7.40 -31.48
N ASP A 68 -29.49 -8.37 -30.61
CA ASP A 68 -30.82 -8.79 -30.14
C ASP A 68 -31.48 -7.80 -29.15
N MET A 69 -30.75 -6.75 -28.77
CA MET A 69 -31.21 -5.64 -27.93
C MET A 69 -32.15 -4.67 -28.66
N TRP A 70 -32.20 -4.75 -29.99
CA TRP A 70 -32.91 -3.80 -30.84
C TRP A 70 -33.95 -4.53 -31.68
N ILE A 71 -35.21 -4.11 -31.57
CA ILE A 71 -36.28 -4.58 -32.45
C ILE A 71 -36.46 -3.54 -33.55
N GLU A 72 -36.21 -3.94 -34.79
CA GLU A 72 -36.44 -3.09 -35.96
C GLU A 72 -37.94 -2.99 -36.22
N GLN A 73 -38.47 -1.78 -36.11
CA GLN A 73 -39.86 -1.42 -36.40
C GLN A 73 -40.07 -1.32 -37.91
N ALA A 74 -41.34 -1.36 -38.34
CA ALA A 74 -41.70 -1.29 -39.76
C ALA A 74 -41.34 0.06 -40.43
N ASP A 75 -41.06 1.10 -39.64
CA ASP A 75 -40.62 2.43 -40.08
C ASP A 75 -39.08 2.58 -40.11
N GLY A 76 -38.33 1.52 -39.79
CA GLY A 76 -36.87 1.52 -39.72
C GLY A 76 -36.28 2.06 -38.41
N MET A 77 -37.12 2.38 -37.41
CA MET A 77 -36.63 2.74 -36.08
C MET A 77 -36.29 1.51 -35.25
N LEU A 78 -35.30 1.64 -34.36
CA LEU A 78 -34.89 0.58 -33.44
C LEU A 78 -35.48 0.85 -32.06
N ASP A 79 -36.35 -0.05 -31.60
CA ASP A 79 -36.86 -0.03 -30.24
C ASP A 79 -35.98 -0.89 -29.33
N TYR A 80 -35.63 -0.33 -28.18
CA TYR A 80 -34.84 -1.03 -27.17
C TYR A 80 -35.69 -2.10 -26.48
N ARG A 81 -35.26 -3.37 -26.58
CA ARG A 81 -35.94 -4.49 -25.92
C ARG A 81 -35.61 -4.50 -24.44
N TYR A 82 -36.43 -3.85 -23.63
CA TYR A 82 -36.27 -3.84 -22.18
C TYR A 82 -36.49 -5.26 -21.61
N CYS A 83 -35.44 -5.86 -21.06
CA CYS A 83 -35.53 -7.11 -20.31
C CYS A 83 -35.04 -6.89 -18.88
N GLU A 84 -35.83 -7.24 -17.87
CA GLU A 84 -35.48 -6.96 -16.46
C GLU A 84 -34.12 -7.58 -16.05
N TRP A 85 -33.82 -8.80 -16.51
CA TRP A 85 -32.55 -9.48 -16.23
C TRP A 85 -31.32 -8.73 -16.77
N TYR A 86 -31.49 -7.85 -17.76
CA TYR A 86 -30.42 -7.03 -18.31
C TYR A 86 -29.96 -5.96 -17.30
N VAL A 87 -30.92 -5.39 -16.57
CA VAL A 87 -30.66 -4.37 -15.55
C VAL A 87 -29.84 -4.95 -14.42
N ASP A 88 -30.10 -6.21 -14.06
CA ASP A 88 -29.39 -6.89 -12.98
C ASP A 88 -27.92 -7.15 -13.33
N VAL A 89 -27.64 -7.60 -14.56
CA VAL A 89 -26.27 -7.81 -15.05
C VAL A 89 -25.47 -6.51 -15.07
N LEU A 90 -26.05 -5.43 -15.59
CA LEU A 90 -25.36 -4.14 -15.61
C LEU A 90 -25.18 -3.53 -14.22
N LYS A 91 -26.18 -3.63 -13.34
CA LYS A 91 -26.07 -3.15 -11.96
C LYS A 91 -24.97 -3.88 -11.20
N ALA A 92 -24.93 -5.22 -11.31
CA ALA A 92 -23.89 -6.01 -10.67
C ALA A 92 -22.49 -5.64 -11.18
N ALA A 93 -22.33 -5.35 -12.47
CA ALA A 93 -21.05 -4.93 -13.03
C ALA A 93 -20.63 -3.51 -12.61
N MET A 94 -21.57 -2.64 -12.24
CA MET A 94 -21.27 -1.29 -11.72
C MET A 94 -20.80 -1.31 -10.26
N GLU A 95 -20.99 -2.40 -9.53
CA GLU A 95 -20.41 -2.58 -8.21
C GLU A 95 -18.93 -3.00 -8.37
N THR A 96 -18.02 -2.09 -7.99
CA THR A 96 -16.57 -2.25 -8.20
C THR A 96 -15.77 -2.27 -6.88
N PRO A 97 -16.04 -3.24 -5.99
CA PRO A 97 -15.45 -3.26 -4.64
C PRO A 97 -13.93 -3.46 -4.66
N ALA A 98 -13.37 -4.15 -5.66
CA ALA A 98 -11.91 -4.32 -5.76
C ALA A 98 -11.25 -2.99 -6.16
N THR A 99 -11.87 -2.22 -7.05
CA THR A 99 -11.41 -0.85 -7.38
C THR A 99 -11.51 0.07 -6.16
N ASP A 100 -12.61 0.02 -5.41
CA ASP A 100 -12.78 0.84 -4.20
C ASP A 100 -11.72 0.52 -3.14
N ALA A 101 -11.49 -0.77 -2.87
CA ALA A 101 -10.44 -1.22 -1.95
C ALA A 101 -9.04 -0.80 -2.42
N PHE A 102 -8.76 -0.87 -3.72
CA PHE A 102 -7.50 -0.39 -4.29
C PHE A 102 -7.32 1.12 -4.08
N LEU A 103 -8.34 1.93 -4.36
CA LEU A 103 -8.29 3.37 -4.15
C LEU A 103 -8.14 3.75 -2.67
N ALA A 104 -8.77 3.00 -1.76
CA ALA A 104 -8.63 3.20 -0.33
C ALA A 104 -7.19 2.92 0.14
N GLU A 105 -6.55 1.85 -0.37
CA GLU A 105 -5.13 1.59 -0.12
C GLU A 105 -4.24 2.70 -0.66
N VAL A 106 -4.46 3.18 -1.89
CA VAL A 106 -3.67 4.28 -2.47
C VAL A 106 -3.79 5.55 -1.62
N ARG A 107 -4.98 5.88 -1.13
CA ARG A 107 -5.19 7.01 -0.20
C ARG A 107 -4.44 6.80 1.12
N ALA A 108 -4.50 5.60 1.70
CA ALA A 108 -3.76 5.27 2.91
C ALA A 108 -2.23 5.39 2.73
N GLN A 109 -1.71 4.95 1.58
CA GLN A 109 -0.30 5.09 1.23
C GLN A 109 0.11 6.54 1.05
N ALA A 110 -0.72 7.36 0.40
CA ALA A 110 -0.45 8.78 0.23
C ALA A 110 -0.36 9.51 1.57
N ILE A 111 -1.25 9.19 2.52
CA ILE A 111 -1.19 9.73 3.90
C ILE A 111 0.14 9.33 4.56
N ARG A 112 0.49 8.04 4.53
CA ARG A 112 1.74 7.57 5.15
C ARG A 112 2.98 8.22 4.53
N ALA A 113 3.06 8.30 3.21
CA ALA A 113 4.17 8.95 2.52
C ALA A 113 4.33 10.42 2.94
N ALA A 114 3.22 11.16 3.05
CA ALA A 114 3.24 12.54 3.52
C ALA A 114 3.69 12.67 4.98
N LEU A 115 3.29 11.74 5.84
CA LEU A 115 3.73 11.70 7.25
C LEU A 115 5.23 11.39 7.37
N ASP A 116 5.72 10.41 6.60
CA ASP A 116 7.14 10.04 6.58
C ASP A 116 8.02 11.21 6.12
N GLU A 117 7.61 11.94 5.08
CA GLU A 117 8.29 13.15 4.57
C GLU A 117 8.24 14.31 5.58
N SER A 118 7.25 14.31 6.48
CA SER A 118 7.06 15.34 7.50
C SER A 118 7.61 14.94 8.88
N SER A 119 8.39 13.87 8.97
CA SER A 119 8.85 13.30 10.25
C SER A 119 9.70 14.26 11.10
N ASP A 120 10.42 15.20 10.48
CA ASP A 120 11.19 16.24 11.18
C ASP A 120 10.36 17.06 12.18
N TYR A 121 9.05 17.22 11.94
CA TYR A 121 8.17 17.97 12.83
C TYR A 121 7.81 17.22 14.12
N LEU A 122 8.19 15.95 14.22
CA LEU A 122 8.01 15.12 15.41
C LEU A 122 9.26 15.11 16.31
N ASP A 123 10.38 15.62 15.80
CA ASP A 123 11.64 15.72 16.54
C ASP A 123 11.75 17.11 17.19
N THR A 124 11.81 17.13 18.52
CA THR A 124 11.85 18.37 19.31
C THR A 124 13.09 19.20 19.02
N ASP A 125 14.25 18.58 18.80
CA ASP A 125 15.49 19.29 18.49
C ASP A 125 15.38 19.94 17.10
N CYS A 126 14.84 19.21 16.12
CA CYS A 126 14.60 19.73 14.79
C CYS A 126 13.62 20.92 14.79
N VAL A 127 12.55 20.84 15.58
CA VAL A 127 11.55 21.92 15.70
C VAL A 127 12.12 23.15 16.42
N MET A 128 12.88 22.93 17.50
CA MET A 128 13.56 23.98 18.25
C MET A 128 14.51 24.77 17.35
N ASP A 129 15.40 24.08 16.62
CA ASP A 129 16.38 24.69 15.73
C ASP A 129 15.72 25.40 14.53
N ARG A 130 14.67 24.79 13.96
CA ARG A 130 13.96 25.34 12.79
C ARG A 130 13.21 26.63 13.10
N LEU A 131 12.61 26.72 14.29
CA LEU A 131 11.75 27.85 14.67
C LEU A 131 12.47 28.88 15.55
N ASP A 132 13.69 28.60 16.01
CA ASP A 132 14.46 29.43 16.94
C ASP A 132 13.66 29.75 18.22
N ILE A 133 13.14 28.70 18.85
CA ILE A 133 12.30 28.77 20.06
C ILE A 133 12.93 28.03 21.23
N SER A 134 12.35 28.19 22.43
CA SER A 134 12.80 27.42 23.59
C SER A 134 12.48 25.93 23.42
N TYR A 135 13.24 25.07 24.11
CA TYR A 135 12.96 23.62 24.13
C TYR A 135 11.54 23.32 24.64
N GLU A 136 11.09 24.03 25.68
CA GLU A 136 9.74 23.85 26.27
C GLU A 136 8.63 24.23 25.28
N ASP A 137 8.83 25.30 24.49
CA ASP A 137 7.93 25.68 23.40
C ASP A 137 7.95 24.70 22.22
N ALA A 138 9.10 24.11 21.93
CA ALA A 138 9.26 23.09 20.89
C ALA A 138 8.58 21.77 21.31
N GLU A 139 8.78 21.34 22.56
CA GLU A 139 8.18 20.13 23.13
C GLU A 139 6.65 20.19 23.12
N LEU A 140 6.07 21.34 23.47
CA LEU A 140 4.61 21.52 23.39
C LEU A 140 4.09 21.38 21.94
N ARG A 141 4.85 21.87 20.96
CA ARG A 141 4.49 21.78 19.53
C ARG A 141 4.67 20.37 18.99
N THR A 142 5.76 19.67 19.32
CA THR A 142 5.98 18.29 18.89
C THR A 142 4.96 17.36 19.50
N SER A 143 4.57 17.56 20.76
CA SER A 143 3.48 16.80 21.39
C SER A 143 2.18 16.88 20.59
N GLY A 144 1.74 18.08 20.21
CA GLY A 144 0.55 18.26 19.36
C GLY A 144 0.72 17.70 17.94
N ALA A 145 1.93 17.78 17.37
CA ALA A 145 2.22 17.19 16.06
C ALA A 145 2.18 15.65 16.09
N ILE A 146 2.64 15.03 17.17
CA ILE A 146 2.57 13.58 17.40
C ILE A 146 1.11 13.13 17.50
N GLU A 147 0.28 13.85 18.26
CA GLU A 147 -1.17 13.53 18.35
C GLU A 147 -1.86 13.57 16.97
N LEU A 148 -1.56 14.60 16.17
CA LEU A 148 -2.09 14.71 14.80
C LEU A 148 -1.56 13.58 13.91
N HIS A 149 -0.26 13.30 13.98
CA HIS A 149 0.38 12.22 13.23
C HIS A 149 -0.31 10.88 13.52
N ASP A 150 -0.51 10.54 14.80
CA ASP A 150 -1.14 9.30 15.22
C ASP A 150 -2.59 9.21 14.78
N ALA A 151 -3.34 10.32 14.84
CA ALA A 151 -4.69 10.40 14.30
C ALA A 151 -4.72 10.13 12.78
N LEU A 152 -3.78 10.70 12.01
CA LEU A 152 -3.68 10.48 10.57
C LEU A 152 -3.24 9.05 10.23
N VAL A 153 -2.35 8.45 11.03
CA VAL A 153 -2.02 7.02 10.93
C VAL A 153 -3.25 6.15 11.17
N ALA A 154 -4.09 6.51 12.14
CA ALA A 154 -5.34 5.80 12.40
C ALA A 154 -6.30 5.90 11.21
N VAL A 155 -6.45 7.07 10.60
CA VAL A 155 -7.26 7.26 9.38
C VAL A 155 -6.73 6.40 8.22
N ALA A 156 -5.41 6.39 7.98
CA ALA A 156 -4.81 5.54 6.95
C ALA A 156 -5.08 4.04 7.20
N ASN A 157 -5.07 3.62 8.46
CA ASN A 157 -5.38 2.23 8.83
C ASN A 157 -6.86 1.89 8.67
N GLN A 158 -7.77 2.83 8.91
CA GLN A 158 -9.22 2.64 8.68
C GLN A 158 -9.53 2.48 7.19
N LEU A 159 -8.93 3.31 6.33
CA LEU A 159 -9.09 3.20 4.87
C LEU A 159 -8.75 1.80 4.36
N ARG A 160 -7.72 1.15 4.93
CA ARG A 160 -7.32 -0.22 4.57
C ARG A 160 -8.32 -1.31 4.99
N LYS A 161 -9.20 -1.03 5.95
CA LYS A 161 -10.21 -1.98 6.44
C LYS A 161 -11.51 -1.92 5.62
N GLY A 162 -11.67 -0.93 4.74
CA GLY A 162 -12.88 -0.76 3.94
C GLY A 162 -14.09 -0.27 4.75
N GLU A 163 -13.86 0.40 5.88
CA GLU A 163 -14.89 1.06 6.72
C GLU A 163 -15.00 2.55 6.43
#